data_AF-A0A7C1L382-F1
#
_entry.id   AF-A0A7C1L382-F1
#
_cell.length_a   1.000
_cell.length_b   1.000
_cell.length_c   1.000
_cell.angle_alpha   90.00
_cell.angle_beta   90.00
_cell.angle_gamma   90.00
#
_symmetry.space_group_name_H-M   'P 1'
#
loop_
_entity.id
_entity.type
_entity.pdbx_description
1 polymer ?
#
loop_
_entity_poly.entity_id
_entity_poly.type
_entity_poly.pdbx_seq_one_letter_code
_entity_poly.pdbx_strand_id
1 'polypeptide(L)' 'MDFSKLTWKCHVCKKERPDAKISVLTRPIDNIPDSEMNIRYCNDNPDCVERVKTIKLSEM' A
#
# COMPACT_ATOMS: atom_id res chain seq x y z
N MET A 1 6.36 -23.09 -6.21
CA MET A 1 5.23 -22.14 -6.21
C MET A 1 5.54 -21.06 -7.21
N ASP A 2 4.65 -20.79 -8.17
CA ASP A 2 4.83 -19.72 -9.17
C ASP A 2 4.33 -18.40 -8.57
N PHE A 3 5.23 -17.58 -8.04
CA PHE A 3 4.90 -16.30 -7.40
C PHE A 3 4.50 -15.21 -8.41
N SER A 4 4.69 -15.47 -9.71
CA SER A 4 4.36 -14.62 -10.85
C SER A 4 2.88 -14.27 -10.95
N LYS A 5 2.00 -15.05 -10.29
CA LYS A 5 0.54 -14.85 -10.28
C LYS A 5 0.02 -14.14 -9.03
N LEU A 6 0.88 -13.80 -8.07
CA LEU A 6 0.45 -13.06 -6.90
C LEU A 6 0.04 -11.65 -7.30
N THR A 7 -1.21 -11.30 -6.99
CA THR A 7 -1.75 -9.96 -7.13
C THR A 7 -2.12 -9.41 -5.76
N TRP A 8 -1.95 -8.10 -5.62
CA TRP A 8 -2.33 -7.39 -4.40
C TRP A 8 -3.13 -6.14 -4.74
N LYS A 9 -4.05 -5.81 -3.84
CA LYS A 9 -4.83 -4.59 -3.92
C LYS A 9 -4.02 -3.40 -3.40
N CYS A 10 -3.89 -2.37 -4.24
CA CYS A 10 -3.39 -1.06 -3.83
C CYS A 10 -4.41 -0.39 -2.90
N HIS A 11 -4.03 -0.03 -1.68
CA HIS A 11 -4.89 0.65 -0.72
C HIS A 11 -5.20 2.10 -1.13
N VAL A 12 -4.43 2.69 -2.06
CA VAL A 12 -4.64 4.06 -2.54
C VAL A 12 -5.67 4.12 -3.67
N CYS A 13 -5.44 3.41 -4.78
CA CYS A 13 -6.33 3.45 -5.95
C CYS A 13 -7.28 2.25 -6.06
N LYS A 14 -7.26 1.33 -5.09
CA LYS A 14 -8.12 0.14 -4.97
C LYS A 14 -8.00 -0.90 -6.10
N LYS A 15 -7.08 -0.71 -7.06
CA LYS A 15 -6.83 -1.65 -8.16
C LYS A 15 -5.98 -2.85 -7.68
N GLU A 16 -6.28 -4.03 -8.22
CA GLU A 16 -5.41 -5.19 -8.11
C GLU A 16 -4.26 -5.10 -9.10
N ARG A 17 -3.04 -5.33 -8.63
CA ARG A 17 -1.80 -5.26 -9.42
C ARG A 17 -0.92 -6.47 -9.10
N PRO A 18 -0.08 -6.92 -10.05
CA PRO A 18 0.90 -7.96 -9.76
C PRO A 18 1.88 -7.51 -8.67
N ASP A 19 2.43 -8.47 -7.93
CA ASP A 19 3.38 -8.26 -6.84
C ASP A 19 4.54 -7.33 -7.21
N ALA A 20 5.13 -7.52 -8.40
CA ALA A 20 6.21 -6.68 -8.91
C ALA A 20 5.83 -5.18 -9.06
N LYS A 21 4.54 -4.85 -9.08
CA LYS A 21 4.01 -3.48 -9.20
C LYS A 21 3.49 -2.90 -7.89
N ILE A 22 3.72 -3.59 -6.78
CA ILE A 22 3.27 -3.21 -5.44
C ILE A 22 4.47 -2.99 -4.55
N SER A 23 4.41 -1.94 -3.73
CA SER A 23 5.32 -1.74 -2.61
C SER A 23 4.51 -1.57 -1.32
N VAL A 24 5.17 -1.80 -0.19
CA VAL A 24 4.59 -1.63 1.14
C VAL A 24 5.27 -0.46 1.83
N LEU A 25 4.49 0.48 2.32
CA LEU A 25 4.94 1.51 3.25
C LEU A 25 4.52 1.11 4.66
N THR A 26 5.48 0.94 5.56
CA THR A 26 5.23 0.74 6.98
C THR A 26 5.36 2.09 7.69
N ARG A 27 4.37 2.44 8.50
CA ARG A 27 4.42 3.66 9.33
C ARG A 27 3.62 3.48 10.62
N PRO A 28 3.88 4.29 11.66
CA PRO A 28 3.09 4.27 12.89
C PRO A 28 1.61 4.54 12.63
N ILE A 29 0.74 3.95 13.46
CA ILE A 29 -0.69 4.28 13.48
C ILE A 29 -0.89 5.47 14.41
N ASP A 30 -1.48 6.55 13.89
CA ASP A 30 -1.83 7.71 14.69
C ASP A 30 -2.71 7.30 15.89
N ASN A 31 -2.33 7.75 17.08
CA ASN A 31 -3.03 7.51 18.35
C ASN A 31 -3.01 6.06 18.88
N ILE A 32 -2.18 5.17 18.33
CA ILE A 32 -1.95 3.85 18.92
C ILE A 32 -0.44 3.66 19.19
N PRO A 33 0.01 3.68 20.46
CA PRO A 33 1.42 3.48 20.78
C PRO A 33 1.90 2.09 20.35
N ASP A 34 3.17 2.00 19.99
CA ASP A 34 3.86 0.77 19.58
C ASP A 34 3.15 -0.01 18.44
N SER A 35 2.34 0.67 17.63
CA SER A 35 1.57 0.04 16.56
C SER A 35 1.90 0.64 15.20
N GLU A 36 2.13 -0.24 14.23
CA GLU A 36 2.46 0.12 12.84
C GLU A 36 1.41 -0.44 11.87
N MET A 37 1.24 0.26 10.74
CA MET A 37 0.38 -0.15 9.64
C MET A 37 1.19 -0.36 8.36
N ASN A 38 0.83 -1.41 7.62
CA ASN A 38 1.39 -1.72 6.31
C ASN A 38 0.43 -1.29 5.21
N ILE A 39 0.87 -0.34 4.38
CA ILE A 39 0.08 0.23 3.29
C ILE A 39 0.63 -0.27 1.96
N ARG A 40 -0.14 -1.08 1.25
CA ARG A 40 0.20 -1.51 -0.12
C ARG A 40 -0.18 -0.44 -1.12
N TYR A 41 0.75 -0.07 -2.00
CA TYR A 41 0.50 0.93 -3.03
C TYR A 41 1.18 0.56 -4.36
N CYS A 42 0.67 1.11 -5.47
CA CYS A 42 1.28 0.94 -6.78
C CYS A 42 2.63 1.66 -6.81
N ASN A 43 3.72 0.94 -7.07
CA ASN A 43 5.06 1.52 -7.15
C ASN A 43 5.37 2.15 -8.53
N ASP A 44 4.53 1.87 -9.52
CA ASP A 44 4.66 2.34 -10.90
C ASP A 44 3.65 3.43 -11.28
N ASN A 45 2.84 3.89 -10.31
CA ASN A 45 1.91 4.98 -10.51
C ASN A 45 2.30 6.16 -9.60
N PRO A 46 2.76 7.29 -10.16
CA PRO A 46 3.21 8.43 -9.36
C PRO A 46 2.12 9.00 -8.44
N ASP A 47 0.84 8.94 -8.83
CA ASP A 47 -0.28 9.36 -7.96
C ASP A 47 -0.34 8.53 -6.68
N CYS A 48 -0.15 7.20 -6.81
CA CYS A 48 -0.15 6.30 -5.66
C CYS A 48 1.07 6.54 -4.75
N VAL A 49 2.24 6.82 -5.34
CA VAL A 49 3.50 7.09 -4.62
C VAL A 49 3.42 8.37 -3.80
N GLU A 50 2.76 9.41 -4.31
CA GLU A 50 2.60 10.65 -3.56
C GLU A 50 1.49 10.54 -2.50
N ARG A 51 0.33 9.99 -2.87
CA ARG A 51 -0.82 9.89 -1.95
C ARG A 51 -0.61 8.89 -0.81
N VAL A 52 0.21 7.85 -0.97
CA VAL A 52 0.47 6.89 0.12
C VAL A 52 1.13 7.55 1.33
N LYS A 53 1.84 8.67 1.14
CA LYS A 53 2.49 9.42 2.23
C LYS A 53 1.47 10.06 3.16
N THR A 54 0.29 10.42 2.64
CA THR A 54 -0.72 11.23 3.35
C THR A 54 -2.06 10.53 3.57
N ILE A 55 -2.33 9.41 2.89
CA ILE A 55 -3.58 8.64 3.02
C ILE A 55 -3.81 8.25 4.48
N LYS A 56 -5.03 8.35 5.01
CA LYS A 56 -5.36 7.92 6.37
C LYS A 56 -5.94 6.51 6.39
N LEU A 57 -5.91 5.87 7.57
CA LEU A 57 -6.52 4.54 7.77
C LEU A 57 -8.00 4.51 7.34
N SER A 58 -8.73 5.59 7.57
CA SER A 58 -10.14 5.75 7.18
C SER A 58 -10.39 5.80 5.67
N GLU A 59 -9.35 6.01 4.86
CA GLU A 59 -9.44 6.18 3.40
C GLU A 59 -8.91 4.95 2.63
N MET A 60 -8.39 3.95 3.36
CA MET A 60 -7.86 2.68 2.84
C MET A 60 -8.94 1.60 2.72
#